data_AF-A0A9W6XL64-F1
#
_entry.id   AF-A0A9W6XL64-F1
#
_cell.length_a   1.000
_cell.length_b   1.000
_cell.length_c   1.000
_cell.angle_alpha   90.00
_cell.angle_beta   90.00
_cell.angle_gamma   90.00
#
_symmetry.space_group_name_H-M   'P 1'
#
loop_
_entity.id
_entity.type
_entity.pdbx_description
1 polymer ?
#
loop_
_entity_poly.entity_id
_entity_poly.type
_entity_poly.pdbx_seq_one_letter_code
_entity_poly.pdbx_strand_id
1 'polypeptide(L)'
;MLVRLVRVARIFRLVESSSSIRAILSTLYISLPGLSNITSILFLILFVYSTMGVHLFAKVALTSNIDAHANFQSFGRGFLFLLRAATGESWDHCMYDLASSTPGCVSDPPYDPNMCGFNDTRRLCSAEWLRKPRGVRLIVAYAMLNLTVEVVLEGFATSTEEEEESVLVPEQLEEFQYK
;
A
#
# COMPACT_ATOMS: atom_id res chain seq x y z
N MET A 1 22.25 4.05 -19.56
CA MET A 1 20.85 4.01 -19.07
C MET A 1 20.09 5.31 -19.38
N LEU A 2 20.66 6.48 -19.06
CA LEU A 2 20.07 7.81 -19.33
C LEU A 2 19.69 8.09 -20.80
N VAL A 3 20.50 7.66 -21.78
CA VAL A 3 20.15 7.82 -23.22
C VAL A 3 18.88 7.04 -23.60
N ARG A 4 18.58 5.93 -22.90
CA ARG A 4 17.32 5.18 -23.09
C ARG A 4 16.14 5.97 -22.52
N LEU A 5 16.31 6.65 -21.37
CA LEU A 5 15.29 7.53 -20.79
C LEU A 5 14.94 8.72 -21.71
N VAL A 6 15.95 9.32 -22.36
CA VAL A 6 15.71 10.40 -23.35
C VAL A 6 14.92 9.92 -24.57
N ARG A 7 15.09 8.64 -24.97
CA ARG A 7 14.26 8.06 -26.05
C ARG A 7 12.80 7.89 -25.61
N VAL A 8 12.58 7.44 -24.38
CA VAL A 8 11.23 7.32 -23.78
C VAL A 8 10.60 8.70 -23.59
N ALA A 9 11.39 9.75 -23.34
CA ALA A 9 10.88 11.11 -23.20
C ALA A 9 10.16 11.65 -24.46
N ARG A 10 10.43 11.07 -25.65
CA ARG A 10 9.67 11.40 -26.87
C ARG A 10 8.21 10.96 -26.80
N ILE A 11 7.86 10.00 -25.94
CA ILE A 11 6.46 9.57 -25.71
C ILE A 11 5.66 10.70 -25.05
N PHE A 12 6.27 11.54 -24.20
CA PHE A 12 5.59 12.74 -23.67
C PHE A 12 5.26 13.76 -24.76
N ARG A 13 6.01 13.82 -25.86
CA ARG A 13 5.63 14.64 -27.03
C ARG A 13 4.40 14.08 -27.76
N LEU A 14 4.19 12.76 -27.75
CA LEU A 14 2.96 12.14 -28.28
C LEU A 14 1.74 12.51 -27.43
N VAL A 15 1.93 12.55 -26.11
CA VAL A 15 0.91 13.00 -25.15
C VAL A 15 0.50 14.45 -25.42
N GLU A 16 1.47 15.32 -25.74
CA GLU A 16 1.22 16.73 -26.07
C GLU A 16 0.55 16.91 -27.45
N SER A 17 0.80 15.99 -28.38
CA SER A 17 0.28 16.01 -29.75
C SER A 17 -1.19 15.59 -29.88
N SER A 18 -1.73 14.81 -28.93
CA SER A 18 -3.11 14.31 -28.98
C SER A 18 -4.01 15.09 -28.03
N SER A 19 -5.02 15.80 -28.57
CA SER A 19 -5.94 16.60 -27.73
C SER A 19 -6.74 15.73 -26.76
N SER A 20 -7.05 14.48 -27.13
CA SER A 20 -7.78 13.53 -26.29
C SER A 20 -6.97 13.03 -25.09
N ILE A 21 -5.69 12.68 -25.28
CA ILE A 21 -4.80 12.26 -24.18
C ILE A 21 -4.54 13.43 -23.24
N ARG A 22 -4.32 14.63 -23.80
CA ARG A 22 -4.12 15.85 -23.02
C ARG A 22 -5.34 16.20 -22.17
N ALA A 23 -6.56 16.00 -22.68
CA ALA A 23 -7.77 16.18 -21.91
C ALA A 23 -7.82 15.23 -20.70
N ILE A 24 -7.59 13.93 -20.91
CA ILE A 24 -7.58 12.93 -19.82
C ILE A 24 -6.53 13.27 -18.76
N LEU A 25 -5.31 13.62 -19.16
CA LEU A 25 -4.25 13.98 -18.22
C LEU A 25 -4.49 15.32 -17.53
N SER A 26 -5.14 16.28 -18.19
CA SER A 26 -5.54 17.54 -17.57
C SER A 26 -6.57 17.28 -16.49
N THR A 27 -7.58 16.45 -16.76
CA THR A 27 -8.57 16.04 -15.77
C THR A 27 -7.92 15.33 -14.60
N LEU A 28 -6.99 14.40 -14.87
CA LEU A 28 -6.21 13.72 -13.83
C LEU A 28 -5.40 14.71 -12.97
N TYR A 29 -4.72 15.66 -13.61
CA TYR A 29 -3.92 16.66 -12.89
C TYR A 29 -4.78 17.57 -12.03
N ILE A 30 -5.98 17.93 -12.49
CA ILE A 30 -6.93 18.76 -11.75
C ILE A 30 -7.54 18.00 -10.57
N SER A 31 -7.73 16.68 -10.67
CA SER A 31 -8.24 15.87 -9.55
C SER A 31 -7.18 15.44 -8.53
N LEU A 32 -5.89 15.45 -8.89
CA LEU A 32 -4.78 15.10 -7.96
C LEU A 32 -4.77 15.91 -6.64
N PRO A 33 -4.96 17.24 -6.63
CA PRO A 33 -5.05 18.04 -5.40
C PRO A 33 -6.20 17.61 -4.48
N GLY A 34 -7.36 17.27 -5.05
CA GLY A 34 -8.53 16.77 -4.30
C GLY A 34 -8.23 15.45 -3.58
N LEU A 35 -7.44 14.57 -4.22
CA LEU A 35 -7.01 13.30 -3.66
C LEU A 35 -5.87 13.41 -2.62
N SER A 36 -5.25 14.58 -2.47
CA SER A 36 -4.03 14.75 -1.66
C SER A 36 -4.27 14.53 -0.16
N ASN A 37 -5.45 14.90 0.35
CA ASN A 37 -5.81 14.72 1.76
C ASN A 37 -5.89 13.22 2.11
N ILE A 38 -6.68 12.47 1.34
CA ILE A 38 -6.84 11.01 1.46
C ILE A 38 -5.50 10.29 1.33
N THR A 39 -4.73 10.68 0.30
CA THR A 39 -3.41 10.07 0.07
C THR A 39 -2.47 10.31 1.25
N SER A 40 -2.57 11.47 1.90
CA SER A 40 -1.77 11.80 3.08
C SER A 40 -2.16 10.98 4.30
N ILE A 41 -3.47 10.79 4.53
CA ILE A 41 -3.99 9.96 5.63
C ILE A 41 -3.61 8.50 5.39
N LEU A 42 -3.86 7.97 4.20
CA LEU A 42 -3.44 6.63 3.79
C LEU A 42 -1.93 6.43 3.97
N PHE A 43 -1.11 7.39 3.54
CA PHE A 43 0.34 7.32 3.71
C PHE A 43 0.73 7.23 5.19
N LEU A 44 0.08 8.02 6.06
CA LEU A 44 0.35 8.00 7.50
C LEU A 44 -0.06 6.68 8.14
N ILE A 45 -1.21 6.11 7.76
CA ILE A 45 -1.65 4.79 8.20
C ILE A 45 -0.61 3.73 7.77
N LEU A 46 -0.25 3.69 6.49
CA LEU A 46 0.76 2.74 5.97
C LEU A 46 2.11 2.90 6.67
N PHE A 47 2.51 4.13 7.02
CA PHE A 47 3.73 4.41 7.78
C PHE A 47 3.69 3.76 9.18
N VAL A 48 2.63 4.04 9.95
CA VAL A 48 2.46 3.48 11.30
C VAL A 48 2.44 1.95 11.24
N TYR A 49 1.64 1.38 10.34
CA TYR A 49 1.55 -0.07 10.16
C TYR A 49 2.85 -0.71 9.70
N SER A 50 3.65 -0.03 8.87
CA SER A 50 4.96 -0.54 8.46
C SER A 50 5.90 -0.64 9.65
N THR A 51 5.97 0.41 10.49
CA THR A 51 6.81 0.37 11.70
C THR A 51 6.37 -0.74 12.66
N MET A 52 5.06 -0.85 12.94
CA MET A 52 4.51 -1.92 13.76
C MET A 52 4.78 -3.30 13.16
N GLY A 53 4.61 -3.45 11.84
CA GLY A 53 4.87 -4.68 11.12
C GLY A 53 6.32 -5.14 11.23
N VAL A 54 7.29 -4.23 11.16
CA VAL A 54 8.71 -4.55 11.42
C VAL A 54 8.91 -5.05 12.85
N HIS A 55 8.33 -4.38 13.84
CA HIS A 55 8.45 -4.82 15.24
C HIS A 55 7.84 -6.21 15.50
N LEU A 56 6.79 -6.57 14.77
CA LEU A 56 6.05 -7.82 14.93
C LEU A 56 6.59 -8.97 14.08
N PHE A 57 6.95 -8.68 12.83
CA PHE A 57 7.13 -9.68 11.78
C PHE A 57 8.51 -9.65 11.11
N ALA A 58 9.44 -8.80 11.53
CA ALA A 58 10.78 -8.77 10.93
C ALA A 58 11.54 -10.10 11.06
N LYS A 59 11.19 -10.92 12.04
CA LYS A 59 11.75 -12.24 12.32
C LYS A 59 10.96 -13.40 11.69
N VAL A 60 10.01 -13.13 10.79
CA VAL A 60 9.25 -14.22 10.15
C VAL A 60 10.09 -14.84 9.02
N ALA A 61 10.10 -16.17 8.93
CA ALA A 61 10.74 -16.91 7.86
C ALA A 61 10.11 -16.57 6.51
N LEU A 62 10.96 -16.55 5.47
CA LEU A 62 10.48 -16.43 4.11
C LEU A 62 9.79 -17.73 3.66
N THR A 63 8.61 -17.59 3.07
CA THR A 63 7.75 -18.65 2.54
C THR A 63 7.48 -18.40 1.04
N SER A 64 6.45 -19.04 0.48
CA SER A 64 6.04 -18.78 -0.91
C SER A 64 5.49 -17.37 -1.12
N ASN A 65 4.74 -16.82 -0.15
CA ASN A 65 4.10 -15.52 -0.29
C ASN A 65 4.87 -14.40 0.44
N ILE A 66 5.59 -14.75 1.51
CA ILE A 66 6.51 -13.84 2.20
C ILE A 66 7.91 -14.09 1.65
N ASP A 67 8.31 -13.38 0.61
CA ASP A 67 9.59 -13.57 -0.07
C ASP A 67 10.59 -12.44 0.25
N ALA A 68 11.73 -12.39 -0.43
CA ALA A 68 12.76 -11.36 -0.23
C ALA A 68 12.26 -9.92 -0.51
N HIS A 69 11.17 -9.76 -1.26
CA HIS A 69 10.60 -8.49 -1.71
C HIS A 69 9.36 -8.10 -0.89
N ALA A 70 8.59 -9.07 -0.43
CA ALA A 70 7.32 -8.93 0.26
C ALA A 70 7.43 -9.40 1.72
N ASN A 71 8.12 -8.63 2.56
CA ASN A 71 8.34 -8.95 3.97
C ASN A 71 8.47 -7.70 4.86
N PHE A 72 8.47 -7.91 6.17
CA PHE A 72 8.64 -6.88 7.19
C PHE A 72 10.06 -6.81 7.78
N GLN A 73 11.08 -7.35 7.11
CA GLN A 73 12.46 -7.35 7.66
C GLN A 73 13.08 -5.95 7.72
N SER A 74 12.53 -5.00 6.95
CA SER A 74 12.93 -3.59 6.96
C SER A 74 11.71 -2.71 6.73
N PHE A 75 11.77 -1.45 7.18
CA PHE A 75 10.68 -0.49 7.03
C PHE A 75 10.26 -0.30 5.56
N GLY A 76 11.21 -0.13 4.64
CA GLY A 76 10.90 0.09 3.23
C GLY A 76 10.18 -1.09 2.58
N ARG A 77 10.63 -2.33 2.89
CA ARG A 77 9.96 -3.55 2.41
C ARG A 77 8.59 -3.73 3.04
N GLY A 78 8.45 -3.47 4.34
CA GLY A 78 7.17 -3.51 5.03
C GLY A 78 6.16 -2.49 4.47
N PHE A 79 6.63 -1.29 4.12
CA PHE A 79 5.81 -0.26 3.51
C PHE A 79 5.33 -0.68 2.11
N LEU A 80 6.24 -1.19 1.26
CA LEU A 80 5.88 -1.68 -0.07
C LEU A 80 4.96 -2.91 -0.02
N PHE A 81 5.17 -3.80 0.95
CA PHE A 81 4.28 -4.92 1.23
C PHE A 81 2.87 -4.45 1.56
N LEU A 82 2.72 -3.47 2.46
CA LEU A 82 1.41 -2.91 2.82
C LEU A 82 0.76 -2.16 1.65
N LEU A 83 1.54 -1.45 0.84
CA LEU A 83 1.04 -0.81 -0.38
C LEU A 83 0.50 -1.84 -1.39
N ARG A 84 1.22 -2.94 -1.58
CA ARG A 84 0.77 -4.10 -2.38
C ARG A 84 -0.53 -4.69 -1.80
N ALA A 85 -0.58 -4.89 -0.49
CA ALA A 85 -1.77 -5.40 0.19
C ALA A 85 -2.98 -4.45 0.05
N ALA A 86 -2.76 -3.13 0.12
CA ALA A 86 -3.80 -2.11 -0.06
C ALA A 86 -4.41 -2.13 -1.48
N THR A 87 -3.65 -2.56 -2.48
CA THR A 87 -4.18 -2.81 -3.84
C THR A 87 -4.91 -4.15 -3.98
N GLY A 88 -5.02 -4.93 -2.91
CA GLY A 88 -5.73 -6.22 -2.87
C GLY A 88 -4.90 -7.42 -3.35
N GLU A 89 -3.61 -7.25 -3.62
CA GLU A 89 -2.79 -8.30 -4.21
C GLU A 89 -2.28 -9.30 -3.16
N SER A 90 -2.83 -10.52 -3.16
CA SER A 90 -2.37 -11.69 -2.40
C SER A 90 -2.20 -11.49 -0.88
N TRP A 91 -2.88 -10.50 -0.31
CA TRP A 91 -2.76 -10.13 1.10
C TRP A 91 -3.26 -11.23 2.05
N ASP A 92 -4.25 -12.02 1.60
CA ASP A 92 -4.85 -13.13 2.33
C ASP A 92 -3.86 -14.29 2.52
N HIS A 93 -3.16 -14.68 1.45
CA HIS A 93 -2.12 -15.69 1.51
C HIS A 93 -0.93 -15.24 2.37
N CYS A 94 -0.53 -13.97 2.25
CA CYS A 94 0.52 -13.40 3.07
C CYS A 94 0.12 -13.36 4.56
N MET A 95 -1.13 -13.03 4.87
CA MET A 95 -1.68 -13.07 6.23
C MET A 95 -1.62 -14.49 6.80
N TYR A 96 -2.01 -15.51 6.03
CA TYR A 96 -1.91 -16.91 6.46
C TYR A 96 -0.47 -17.32 6.74
N ASP A 97 0.47 -16.95 5.87
CA ASP A 97 1.88 -17.27 6.03
C ASP A 97 2.47 -16.59 7.29
N LEU A 98 2.17 -15.30 7.52
CA LEU A 98 2.57 -14.55 8.72
C LEU A 98 1.96 -15.14 10.01
N ALA A 99 0.75 -15.67 9.91
CA ALA A 99 0.01 -16.27 11.02
C ALA A 99 0.35 -17.76 11.26
N SER A 100 1.03 -18.39 10.30
CA SER A 100 1.42 -19.79 10.36
C SER A 100 2.80 -19.97 11.00
N SER A 101 3.06 -21.17 11.48
CA SER A 101 4.39 -21.57 11.96
C SER A 101 4.90 -22.67 11.06
N THR A 102 6.05 -22.45 10.43
CA THR A 102 6.66 -23.43 9.53
C THR A 102 7.28 -24.60 10.33
N PRO A 103 7.23 -25.84 9.85
CA PRO A 103 7.96 -26.94 10.48
C PRO A 103 9.49 -26.71 10.46
N GLY A 104 10.16 -26.91 11.61
CA GLY A 104 11.63 -26.76 11.75
C GLY A 104 12.11 -25.35 12.04
N CYS A 105 11.30 -24.60 12.77
CA CYS A 105 11.38 -23.16 12.90
C CYS A 105 11.83 -22.78 14.31
N VAL A 106 12.77 -21.84 14.44
CA VAL A 106 13.48 -21.53 15.70
C VAL A 106 12.88 -20.28 16.34
N SER A 107 12.44 -20.41 17.61
CA SER A 107 12.06 -19.27 18.45
C SER A 107 13.31 -18.46 18.81
N ASP A 108 13.32 -17.17 18.47
CA ASP A 108 14.36 -16.18 18.83
C ASP A 108 15.82 -16.67 18.64
N PRO A 109 16.30 -16.80 17.40
CA PRO A 109 17.70 -17.11 17.16
C PRO A 109 18.61 -15.99 17.68
N PRO A 110 19.83 -16.33 18.12
CA PRO A 110 20.81 -15.35 18.56
C PRO A 110 21.18 -14.40 17.41
N TYR A 111 21.46 -13.14 17.74
CA TYR A 111 21.95 -12.14 16.80
C TYR A 111 23.28 -12.59 16.19
N ASP A 112 23.35 -12.65 14.86
CA ASP A 112 24.60 -12.89 14.12
C ASP A 112 25.10 -11.53 13.59
N PRO A 113 26.34 -11.12 13.89
CA PRO A 113 26.89 -9.88 13.34
C PRO A 113 27.22 -9.96 11.84
N ASN A 114 27.24 -11.15 11.24
CA ASN A 114 27.52 -11.34 9.81
C ASN A 114 26.26 -11.32 8.93
N MET A 115 25.07 -11.26 9.52
CA MET A 115 23.81 -11.18 8.77
C MET A 115 23.33 -9.72 8.68
N CYS A 116 23.03 -9.28 7.46
CA CYS A 116 22.45 -7.97 7.23
C CYS A 116 20.92 -8.09 7.34
N GLY A 117 20.38 -7.90 8.54
CA GLY A 117 18.97 -8.15 8.84
C GLY A 117 18.71 -9.59 9.29
N PHE A 118 17.49 -10.11 9.08
CA PHE A 118 17.06 -11.40 9.63
C PHE A 118 17.23 -12.62 8.67
N ASN A 119 18.09 -12.59 7.63
CA ASN A 119 18.31 -13.71 6.69
C ASN A 119 19.81 -14.07 6.53
N ASP A 120 20.28 -15.33 6.38
CA ASP A 120 20.06 -16.21 5.20
C ASP A 120 19.96 -17.75 5.45
N THR A 121 19.99 -18.28 6.69
CA THR A 121 20.15 -19.75 6.90
C THR A 121 19.28 -20.41 7.96
N ARG A 122 18.46 -19.67 8.73
CA ARG A 122 17.59 -20.27 9.77
C ARG A 122 16.13 -19.92 9.50
N ARG A 123 15.28 -20.94 9.44
CA ARG A 123 13.80 -20.81 9.42
C ARG A 123 13.37 -20.16 10.72
N LEU A 124 13.19 -18.86 10.65
CA LEU A 124 12.95 -17.97 11.75
C LEU A 124 11.44 -17.94 12.04
N CYS A 125 11.02 -18.26 13.28
CA CYS A 125 9.61 -18.27 13.60
C CYS A 125 9.06 -16.86 13.83
N SER A 126 7.80 -16.66 13.43
CA SER A 126 6.98 -15.62 14.03
C SER A 126 7.12 -15.70 15.55
N ALA A 127 7.24 -14.53 16.19
CA ALA A 127 7.68 -14.43 17.57
C ALA A 127 6.85 -15.32 18.52
N GLU A 128 7.46 -15.84 19.59
CA GLU A 128 6.89 -16.94 20.39
C GLU A 128 5.51 -16.63 21.04
N TRP A 129 5.16 -15.35 21.14
CA TRP A 129 3.87 -14.80 21.58
C TRP A 129 2.77 -14.82 20.50
N LEU A 130 3.13 -14.94 19.22
CA LEU A 130 2.23 -15.18 18.08
C LEU A 130 1.70 -16.62 18.03
N ARG A 131 2.38 -17.56 18.70
CA ARG A 131 2.03 -19.00 18.76
C ARG A 131 0.68 -19.27 19.45
N LYS A 132 0.16 -18.33 20.25
CA LYS A 132 -1.16 -18.47 20.90
C LYS A 132 -2.28 -18.12 19.89
N PRO A 133 -3.13 -19.09 19.50
CA PRO A 133 -3.79 -19.08 18.19
C PRO A 133 -5.01 -18.16 18.03
N ARG A 134 -5.45 -17.40 19.05
CA ARG A 134 -6.75 -16.69 18.97
C ARG A 134 -6.66 -15.17 18.98
N GLY A 135 -5.74 -14.56 19.75
CA GLY A 135 -5.68 -13.11 19.88
C GLY A 135 -5.00 -12.41 18.71
N VAL A 136 -3.76 -12.80 18.38
CA VAL A 136 -2.94 -12.00 17.46
C VAL A 136 -3.38 -12.11 16.00
N ARG A 137 -3.88 -13.27 15.57
CA ARG A 137 -4.49 -13.43 14.23
C ARG A 137 -5.72 -12.53 14.04
N LEU A 138 -6.55 -12.43 15.08
CA LEU A 138 -7.70 -11.53 15.08
C LEU A 138 -7.26 -10.06 15.10
N ILE A 139 -6.22 -9.71 15.85
CA ILE A 139 -5.71 -8.33 15.91
C ILE A 139 -5.15 -7.91 14.55
N VAL A 140 -4.34 -8.75 13.90
CA VAL A 140 -3.76 -8.44 12.58
C VAL A 140 -4.83 -8.39 11.51
N ALA A 141 -5.76 -9.36 11.49
CA ALA A 141 -6.88 -9.35 10.55
C ALA A 141 -7.80 -8.15 10.77
N TYR A 142 -8.12 -7.80 12.02
CA TYR A 142 -8.92 -6.63 12.37
C TYR A 142 -8.24 -5.33 11.95
N ALA A 143 -6.93 -5.22 12.18
CA ALA A 143 -6.16 -4.05 11.82
C ALA A 143 -6.06 -3.88 10.28
N MET A 144 -5.85 -4.98 9.54
CA MET A 144 -5.87 -4.98 8.06
C MET A 144 -7.26 -4.72 7.48
N LEU A 145 -8.33 -5.25 8.09
CA LEU A 145 -9.71 -4.98 7.71
C LEU A 145 -10.08 -3.52 7.95
N ASN A 146 -9.74 -2.96 9.11
CA ASN A 146 -9.99 -1.55 9.41
C ASN A 146 -9.24 -0.64 8.44
N LEU A 147 -7.98 -0.96 8.12
CA LEU A 147 -7.23 -0.23 7.10
C LEU A 147 -7.93 -0.26 5.73
N THR A 148 -8.50 -1.40 5.34
CA THR A 148 -9.23 -1.53 4.07
C THR A 148 -10.56 -0.77 4.09
N VAL A 149 -11.31 -0.86 5.20
CA VAL A 149 -12.58 -0.15 5.39
C VAL A 149 -12.37 1.37 5.38
N GLU A 150 -11.31 1.86 6.03
CA GLU A 150 -11.00 3.29 6.09
C GLU A 150 -10.65 3.84 4.71
N VAL A 151 -9.84 3.14 3.92
CA VAL A 151 -9.55 3.50 2.53
C VAL A 151 -10.81 3.56 1.66
N VAL A 152 -11.72 2.60 1.85
CA VAL A 152 -12.97 2.56 1.10
C VAL A 152 -13.91 3.70 1.50
N LEU A 153 -14.07 3.97 2.81
CA LEU A 153 -14.92 5.05 3.31
C LEU A 153 -14.42 6.42 2.86
N GLU A 154 -13.10 6.62 2.85
CA GLU A 154 -12.53 7.88 2.41
C GLU A 154 -12.67 8.07 0.89
N GLY A 155 -12.56 6.98 0.11
CA GLY A 155 -12.93 6.97 -1.30
C GLY A 155 -14.40 7.35 -1.54
N PHE A 156 -15.32 6.89 -0.68
CA PHE A 156 -16.74 7.26 -0.77
C PHE A 156 -16.99 8.72 -0.33
N ALA A 157 -16.38 9.17 0.76
CA ALA A 157 -16.54 10.54 1.25
C ALA A 157 -16.17 11.57 0.18
N THR A 158 -15.07 11.35 -0.53
CA THR A 158 -14.64 12.26 -1.62
C THR A 158 -15.55 12.21 -2.84
N SER A 159 -16.09 11.05 -3.21
CA SER A 159 -17.09 11.02 -4.29
C SER A 159 -18.36 11.81 -3.96
N THR A 160 -18.74 11.86 -2.68
CA THR A 160 -19.88 12.65 -2.21
C THR A 160 -19.54 14.15 -2.13
N GLU A 161 -18.33 14.51 -1.69
CA GLU A 161 -17.86 15.90 -1.69
C GLU A 161 -17.72 16.48 -3.11
N GLU A 162 -17.20 15.70 -4.07
CA GLU A 162 -17.12 16.11 -5.49
C GLU A 162 -18.51 16.30 -6.12
N GLU A 163 -19.51 15.49 -5.75
CA GLU A 163 -20.90 15.67 -6.17
C GLU A 163 -21.50 16.97 -5.59
N GLU A 164 -21.23 17.30 -4.32
CA GLU A 164 -21.69 18.55 -3.69
C GLU A 164 -20.96 19.79 -4.21
N GLU A 165 -19.70 19.70 -4.65
CA GLU A 165 -18.98 20.83 -5.25
C GLU A 165 -19.39 21.07 -6.72
N SER A 166 -19.96 20.05 -7.38
CA SER A 166 -20.49 20.12 -8.76
C SER A 166 -21.87 20.79 -8.90
N VAL A 167 -22.35 21.51 -7.87
CA VAL A 167 -23.65 22.21 -7.80
C VAL A 167 -23.99 23.11 -9.01
N LEU A 168 -23.02 23.45 -9.87
CA LEU A 168 -23.29 24.05 -11.17
C LEU A 168 -23.44 22.99 -12.26
N VAL A 169 -24.67 22.50 -12.43
CA VAL A 169 -25.10 21.75 -13.62
C VAL A 169 -24.84 22.63 -14.85
N PRO A 170 -24.32 22.10 -15.98
CA PRO A 170 -24.08 22.89 -17.20
C PRO A 170 -25.32 23.67 -17.68
N GLU A 171 -26.53 23.19 -17.36
CA GLU A 171 -27.81 23.86 -17.62
C GLU A 171 -27.98 25.17 -16.82
N GLN A 172 -27.44 25.27 -15.59
CA GLN A 172 -27.44 26.51 -14.80
C GLN A 172 -26.45 27.54 -15.36
N LEU A 173 -25.35 27.11 -15.99
CA LEU A 173 -24.38 28.00 -16.61
C LEU A 173 -24.94 28.69 -17.87
N GLU A 174 -25.82 28.03 -18.62
CA GLU A 174 -26.51 28.65 -19.76
C GLU A 174 -27.52 29.72 -19.29
N GLU A 175 -28.16 29.53 -18.14
CA GLU A 175 -29.08 30.51 -17.55
C GLU A 175 -28.38 31.83 -17.14
N PHE A 176 -27.11 31.76 -16.71
CA PHE A 176 -26.30 32.93 -16.39
C PHE A 176 -25.71 33.66 -17.60
N GLN A 177 -25.62 33.02 -18.76
CA GLN A 177 -25.12 33.68 -19.98
C GLN A 177 -26.16 34.56 -20.69
N TYR A 178 -27.44 34.40 -20.34
CA TYR A 178 -28.54 35.15 -20.95
C TYR A 178 -29.04 36.34 -20.10
N LYS A 179 -28.38 36.65 -18.99
CA LYS A 179 -28.57 37.88 -18.19
C LYS A 179 -27.36 38.79 -18.27
#